data_AF-A0A966K4B5-F1
#
_entry.id   AF-A0A966K4B5-F1
#
_cell.length_a   1.000
_cell.length_b   1.000
_cell.length_c   1.000
_cell.angle_alpha   90.00
_cell.angle_beta   90.00
_cell.angle_gamma   90.00
#
_symmetry.space_group_name_H-M   'P 1'
#
loop_
_entity.id
_entity.type
_entity.pdbx_description
1 polymer ?
#
loop_
_entity_poly.entity_id
_entity_poly.type
_entity_poly.pdbx_seq_one_letter_code
_entity_poly.pdbx_strand_id
1 'polypeptide(L)' 'TIKAHRLASFSDDAHHAATQMNQAIEAVILEAPEQFIWSYNRYKHPEGAELPPQE' A
#
# COMPACT_ATOMS: atom_id res chain seq x y z
N THR A 1 -1.87 18.50 11.49
CA THR A 1 -0.51 17.95 11.66
C THR A 1 -0.61 16.47 11.84
N ILE A 2 -0.06 15.68 10.90
CA ILE A 2 0.05 14.22 11.04
C ILE A 2 0.99 13.93 12.22
N LYS A 3 0.56 13.09 13.16
CA LYS A 3 1.40 12.69 14.30
C LYS A 3 1.95 11.30 14.03
N ALA A 4 3.28 11.19 13.99
CA ALA A 4 3.93 9.89 13.93
C ALA A 4 3.62 9.09 15.21
N HIS A 5 3.17 7.86 15.05
CA HIS A 5 3.01 6.90 16.13
C HIS A 5 3.70 5.60 15.74
N ARG A 6 4.17 4.85 16.75
CA ARG A 6 4.85 3.58 16.53
C ARG A 6 3.79 2.47 16.37
N LEU A 7 3.91 1.70 15.28
CA LEU A 7 3.11 0.50 15.08
C LEU A 7 3.54 -0.62 16.03
N ALA A 8 2.62 -1.53 16.34
CA ALA A 8 2.96 -2.79 17.00
C ALA A 8 3.86 -3.65 16.10
N SER A 9 4.56 -4.62 16.70
CA SER A 9 5.28 -5.64 15.93
C SER A 9 4.32 -6.40 15.04
N PHE A 10 4.71 -6.61 13.77
CA PHE A 10 3.96 -7.44 12.83
C PHE A 10 4.17 -8.94 13.11
N SER A 11 3.44 -9.77 12.38
CA SER A 11 3.56 -11.23 12.42
C SER A 11 4.97 -11.69 12.02
N ASP A 12 5.41 -12.84 12.53
CA ASP A 12 6.63 -13.51 12.07
C ASP A 12 6.44 -14.17 10.69
N ASP A 13 5.19 -14.42 10.28
CA ASP A 13 4.89 -14.88 8.92
C ASP A 13 4.99 -13.73 7.92
N ALA A 14 5.82 -13.90 6.89
CA ALA A 14 6.15 -12.86 5.93
C ALA A 14 4.91 -12.34 5.16
N HIS A 15 3.98 -13.23 4.80
CA HIS A 15 2.80 -12.83 4.05
C HIS A 15 1.86 -11.98 4.92
N HIS A 16 1.58 -12.44 6.14
CA HIS A 16 0.78 -11.68 7.10
C HIS A 16 1.45 -10.37 7.51
N ALA A 17 2.78 -10.34 7.64
CA ALA A 17 3.52 -9.12 7.94
C ALA A 17 3.39 -8.09 6.82
N ALA A 18 3.52 -8.54 5.56
CA ALA A 18 3.34 -7.67 4.39
C ALA A 18 1.92 -7.10 4.32
N THR A 19 0.90 -7.91 4.60
CA THR A 19 -0.50 -7.44 4.67
C THR A 19 -0.69 -6.37 5.74
N GLN A 20 -0.18 -6.59 6.96
CA GLN A 20 -0.28 -5.61 8.05
C GLN A 20 0.43 -4.30 7.72
N MET A 21 1.62 -4.40 7.11
CA MET A 21 2.36 -3.22 6.65
C MET A 21 1.59 -2.43 5.58
N ASN A 22 0.98 -3.11 4.60
CA ASN A 22 0.17 -2.45 3.57
C ASN A 22 -1.02 -1.71 4.17
N GLN A 23 -1.75 -2.34 5.10
CA GLN A 23 -2.89 -1.72 5.79
C GLN A 23 -2.47 -0.48 6.59
N ALA A 24 -1.32 -0.53 7.26
CA ALA A 24 -0.81 0.62 8.00
C ALA A 24 -0.42 1.78 7.07
N ILE A 25 0.16 1.47 5.90
CA ILE A 25 0.48 2.47 4.88
C ILE A 25 -0.82 3.10 4.34
N GLU A 26 -1.81 2.30 3.98
CA GLU A 26 -3.12 2.76 3.48
C GLU A 26 -3.82 3.71 4.47
N ALA A 27 -3.78 3.40 5.76
CA ALA A 27 -4.35 4.27 6.80
C ALA A 27 -3.73 5.68 6.79
N VAL A 28 -2.40 5.78 6.64
CA VAL A 28 -1.70 7.08 6.59
C VAL A 28 -1.96 7.82 5.28
N ILE A 29 -2.06 7.08 4.17
CA ILE A 29 -2.42 7.67 2.86
C ILE A 29 -3.80 8.33 2.93
N LEU A 30 -4.77 7.72 3.62
CA LEU A 30 -6.10 8.30 3.78
C LEU A 30 -6.09 9.60 4.61
N GLU A 31 -5.16 9.75 5.56
CA GLU A 31 -5.01 10.98 6.36
C GLU A 31 -4.32 12.11 5.59
N ALA A 32 -3.33 11.80 4.73
CA ALA A 32 -2.58 12.78 3.95
C ALA A 32 -2.24 12.27 2.54
N PRO A 33 -3.24 12.20 1.64
CA PRO A 33 -3.05 11.64 0.31
C PRO A 33 -2.05 12.43 -0.53
N GLU A 34 -1.95 13.74 -0.32
CA GLU A 34 -1.01 14.62 -1.03
C GLU A 34 0.47 14.32 -0.73
N GLN A 35 0.75 13.62 0.37
CA GLN A 35 2.12 13.26 0.78
C GLN A 35 2.57 11.91 0.19
N PHE A 36 1.65 11.14 -0.42
CA PHE A 36 1.98 9.86 -1.05
C PHE A 36 2.52 10.05 -2.47
N ILE A 37 3.53 9.26 -2.84
CA ILE A 37 4.16 9.34 -4.16
C ILE A 37 3.33 8.56 -5.17
N TRP A 38 2.26 9.17 -5.70
CA TRP A 38 1.34 8.56 -6.67
C TRP A 38 1.99 8.23 -8.02
N SER A 39 3.08 8.90 -8.38
CA SER A 39 3.83 8.60 -9.60
C SER A 39 4.56 7.25 -9.55
N TYR A 40 4.72 6.66 -8.36
CA TYR A 40 5.24 5.32 -8.23
C TYR A 40 4.17 4.31 -8.64
N ASN A 41 4.35 3.71 -9.81
CA ASN A 41 3.42 2.77 -10.39
C ASN A 41 3.50 1.40 -9.69
N ARG A 42 2.93 1.30 -8.48
CA ARG A 42 2.98 0.14 -7.58
C ARG A 42 2.22 -1.07 -8.13
N TYR A 43 1.05 -0.84 -8.71
CA TYR A 43 0.23 -1.88 -9.31
C TYR A 43 0.65 -2.05 -10.76
N LYS A 44 1.71 -2.83 -10.96
CA LYS A 44 2.14 -3.21 -12.30
C LYS A 44 1.14 -4.20 -12.87
N HIS A 45 0.70 -3.92 -14.09
CA HIS A 45 0.14 -4.96 -14.94
C HIS A 45 1.29 -5.91 -15.31
N PRO A 46 1.22 -7.20 -14.92
CA PRO A 46 2.24 -8.17 -15.29
C PRO A 46 2.39 -8.25 -16.80
N GLU A 47 3.62 -8.42 -17.29
CA GLU A 47 3.83 -8.68 -18.71
C GLU A 47 3.06 -9.94 -19.12
N GLY A 48 2.15 -9.80 -20.09
CA GLY A 48 1.30 -10.89 -20.58
C GLY A 48 -0.03 -11.09 -19.86
N ALA A 49 -0.38 -10.27 -18.86
CA ALA A 49 -1.75 -10.28 -18.32
C ALA A 49 -2.75 -9.74 -19.36
N GLU A 50 -3.98 -10.21 -19.35
CA GLU A 50 -5.02 -9.68 -20.25
C GLU A 50 -5.31 -8.21 -19.91
N LEU A 51 -5.60 -7.40 -20.93
CA LEU A 51 -6.07 -6.03 -20.72
C LEU A 51 -7.46 -6.07 -20.08
N PRO A 52 -7.82 -5.08 -19.24
CA PRO A 52 -9.18 -4.97 -18.74
C PRO A 52 -10.18 -4.88 -19.91
N PRO A 53 -11.43 -5.36 -19.75
CA PRO A 53 -12.45 -5.25 -20.78
C PRO A 53 -12.60 -3.78 -21.23
N GLN A 54 -12.66 -3.53 -22.53
CA GLN A 54 -13.05 -2.22 -23.04
C GLN A 54 -14.56 -2.02 -22.82
N GLU A 55 -14.92 -0.96 -22.11
CA GLU A 55 -16.31 -0.45 -22.08
C GLU A 55 -16.72 0.16 -23.42
#